data_AF-A0A7C1UTR2-F1
#
_entry.id   AF-A0A7C1UTR2-F1
#
_cell.length_a   1.000
_cell.length_b   1.000
_cell.length_c   1.000
_cell.angle_alpha   90.00
_cell.angle_beta   90.00
_cell.angle_gamma   90.00
#
_symmetry.space_group_name_H-M   'P 1'
#
loop_
_entity.id
_entity.type
_entity.pdbx_description
1 polymer ?
#
loop_
_entity_poly.entity_id
_entity_poly.type
_entity_poly.pdbx_seq_one_letter_code
_entity_poly.pdbx_strand_id
1 'polypeptide(L)'
;MRNTKTNNRLLIINVFLLSVLCLNALAGEIEDSVRLANLPSTTDKQLARLSRHHNWQVRQAVAMNRKASDVVLFTLSEDNNRNVRIAVATNLGTNEKILMKLAHDRETQVRSVVARFEYVTAAILAYLSHDRDPDIRLEVARNWNIDLKTLHELQQDEFNEVRNMATMSIAGRNSK
;
A
#
# COMPACT_ATOMS: atom_id res chain seq x y z
N MET A 1 3.50 56.73 27.46
CA MET A 1 3.82 55.97 26.23
C MET A 1 4.74 54.78 26.55
N ARG A 2 4.19 53.69 27.10
CA ARG A 2 4.88 52.38 27.22
C ARG A 2 3.79 51.31 27.28
N ASN A 3 3.52 50.58 26.19
CA ASN A 3 3.09 49.17 26.28
C ASN A 3 2.97 48.38 24.95
N THR A 4 3.33 48.92 23.79
CA THR A 4 3.09 48.20 22.52
C THR A 4 4.11 47.09 22.24
N LYS A 5 5.38 47.26 22.65
CA LYS A 5 6.43 46.23 22.43
C LYS A 5 6.28 44.99 23.33
N THR A 6 5.81 45.16 24.56
CA THR A 6 5.60 44.04 25.51
C THR A 6 4.39 43.21 25.11
N ASN A 7 3.32 43.86 24.66
CA ASN A 7 2.10 43.19 24.17
C ASN A 7 2.36 42.36 22.90
N ASN A 8 3.17 42.84 21.95
CA ASN A 8 3.52 42.05 20.77
C ASN A 8 4.39 40.83 21.11
N ARG A 9 5.33 40.94 22.06
CA ARG A 9 6.14 39.78 22.50
C ARG A 9 5.30 38.74 23.22
N LEU A 10 4.37 39.16 24.07
CA LEU A 10 3.46 38.26 24.78
C LEU A 10 2.48 37.58 23.81
N LEU A 11 1.99 38.30 22.80
CA LEU A 11 1.13 37.75 21.75
C LEU A 11 1.86 36.71 20.89
N ILE A 12 3.10 37.00 20.47
CA ILE A 12 3.92 36.07 19.68
C ILE A 12 4.27 34.81 20.49
N ILE A 13 4.64 34.96 21.76
CA ILE A 13 4.89 33.82 22.65
C ILE A 13 3.62 32.99 22.86
N ASN A 14 2.46 33.61 23.07
CA ASN A 14 1.19 32.90 23.22
C ASN A 14 0.76 32.19 21.93
N VAL A 15 0.90 32.81 20.76
CA VAL A 15 0.63 32.17 19.46
C VAL A 15 1.57 30.98 19.24
N PHE A 16 2.86 31.13 19.59
CA PHE A 16 3.83 30.05 19.49
C PHE A 16 3.52 28.91 20.49
N LEU A 17 3.24 29.20 21.76
CA LEU A 17 2.88 28.21 22.76
C LEU A 17 1.58 27.46 22.39
N LEU A 18 0.55 28.19 21.94
CA LEU A 18 -0.70 27.60 21.47
C LEU A 18 -0.47 26.73 20.23
N SER A 19 0.41 27.14 19.31
CA SER A 19 0.75 26.33 18.14
C SER A 19 1.48 25.03 18.52
N VAL A 20 2.42 25.07 19.47
CA VAL A 20 3.15 23.89 19.95
C VAL A 20 2.23 22.95 20.73
N LEU A 21 1.34 23.49 21.58
CA LEU A 21 0.33 22.69 22.29
C LEU A 21 -0.68 22.05 21.33
N CYS A 22 -1.15 22.78 20.32
CA CYS A 22 -2.01 22.21 19.26
C CYS A 22 -1.29 21.12 18.47
N LEU A 23 -0.01 21.31 18.14
CA LEU A 23 0.79 20.31 17.43
C LEU A 23 0.93 19.02 18.25
N ASN A 24 1.19 19.14 19.56
CA ASN A 24 1.29 18.00 20.47
C ASN A 24 -0.06 17.29 20.66
N ALA A 25 -1.16 18.03 20.78
CA ALA A 25 -2.50 17.45 20.88
C ALA A 25 -2.90 16.69 19.59
N LEU A 26 -2.63 17.28 18.43
CA LEU A 26 -2.89 16.64 17.13
C LEU A 26 -2.00 15.40 16.91
N ALA A 27 -0.74 15.44 17.35
CA ALA A 27 0.15 14.28 17.31
C ALA A 27 -0.38 13.13 18.19
N GLY A 28 -0.90 13.44 19.38
CA GLY A 28 -1.55 12.46 20.25
C GLY A 28 -2.80 11.84 19.63
N GLU A 29 -3.64 12.63 18.96
CA GLU A 29 -4.84 12.14 18.26
C GLU A 29 -4.50 11.17 17.12
N ILE A 30 -3.45 11.46 16.35
CA ILE A 30 -2.98 10.59 15.29
C ILE A 30 -2.47 9.26 15.86
N GLU A 31 -1.66 9.30 16.91
CA GLU A 31 -1.10 8.10 17.54
C GLU A 31 -2.21 7.22 18.13
N ASP A 32 -3.19 7.81 18.82
CA ASP A 32 -4.34 7.09 19.35
C ASP A 32 -5.19 6.46 18.24
N SER A 33 -5.35 7.16 17.12
CA SER A 33 -6.08 6.66 15.95
C SER A 33 -5.36 5.52 15.25
N VAL A 34 -4.02 5.59 15.11
CA VAL A 34 -3.18 4.50 14.61
C VAL A 34 -3.27 3.30 15.55
N ARG A 35 -3.14 3.52 16.87
CA ARG A 35 -3.25 2.46 17.88
C ARG A 35 -4.59 1.77 17.79
N LEU A 36 -5.69 2.52 17.73
CA LEU A 36 -7.03 1.98 17.53
C LEU A 36 -7.14 1.21 16.21
N ALA A 37 -6.63 1.72 15.09
CA ALA A 37 -6.67 1.02 13.81
C ALA A 37 -5.91 -0.33 13.84
N ASN A 38 -4.87 -0.47 14.65
CA ASN A 38 -4.06 -1.69 14.75
C ASN A 38 -4.64 -2.76 15.68
N LEU A 39 -5.63 -2.46 16.52
CA LEU A 39 -6.15 -3.45 17.45
C LEU A 39 -6.92 -4.58 16.71
N PRO A 40 -6.68 -5.86 17.05
CA PRO A 40 -7.47 -6.97 16.52
C PRO A 40 -8.95 -6.92 16.92
N SER A 41 -9.31 -6.14 17.94
CA SER A 41 -10.69 -5.95 18.41
C SER A 41 -11.42 -4.81 17.70
N THR A 42 -10.74 -4.02 16.86
CA THR A 42 -11.36 -2.88 16.20
C THR A 42 -12.43 -3.34 15.23
N THR A 43 -13.62 -2.77 15.41
CA THR A 43 -14.80 -3.14 14.64
C THR A 43 -14.74 -2.59 13.23
N ASP A 44 -15.43 -3.24 12.29
CA ASP A 44 -15.53 -2.76 10.90
C ASP A 44 -16.08 -1.32 10.82
N LYS A 45 -17.06 -0.96 11.67
CA LYS A 45 -17.57 0.41 11.77
C LYS A 45 -16.49 1.42 12.19
N GLN A 46 -15.62 1.05 13.12
CA GLN A 46 -14.50 1.91 13.53
C GLN A 46 -13.47 2.02 12.40
N LEU A 47 -13.11 0.91 11.75
CA LEU A 47 -12.20 0.91 10.61
C LEU A 47 -12.73 1.75 9.45
N ALA A 48 -14.02 1.65 9.12
CA ALA A 48 -14.66 2.46 8.09
C ALA A 48 -14.68 3.95 8.44
N ARG A 49 -14.74 4.32 9.72
CA ARG A 49 -14.58 5.73 10.13
C ARG A 49 -13.13 6.18 9.96
N LEU A 50 -12.17 5.38 10.43
CA LEU A 50 -10.75 5.69 10.39
C LEU A 50 -10.18 5.67 8.96
N SER A 51 -10.79 4.94 8.03
CA SER A 51 -10.38 4.93 6.61
C SER A 51 -10.57 6.28 5.92
N ARG A 52 -11.32 7.21 6.52
CA ARG A 52 -11.52 8.59 6.04
C ARG A 52 -10.68 9.61 6.79
N HIS A 53 -9.77 9.16 7.67
CA HIS A 53 -8.96 10.04 8.48
C HIS A 53 -8.03 10.90 7.60
N HIS A 54 -7.84 12.17 7.94
CA HIS A 54 -7.04 13.11 7.13
C HIS A 54 -5.57 12.68 7.02
N ASN A 55 -5.02 12.12 8.10
CA ASN A 55 -3.67 11.59 8.16
C ASN A 55 -3.57 10.21 7.47
N TRP A 56 -2.63 10.09 6.52
CA TRP A 56 -2.44 8.87 5.73
C TRP A 56 -1.88 7.69 6.54
N GLN A 57 -1.15 7.93 7.63
CA GLN A 57 -0.62 6.87 8.51
C GLN A 57 -1.77 6.15 9.25
N VAL A 58 -2.82 6.88 9.63
CA VAL A 58 -4.04 6.26 10.20
C VAL A 58 -4.72 5.38 9.14
N ARG A 59 -4.89 5.88 7.92
CA ARG A 59 -5.51 5.09 6.82
C ARG A 59 -4.65 3.88 6.44
N GLN A 60 -3.34 4.01 6.47
CA GLN A 60 -2.42 2.89 6.28
C GLN A 60 -2.59 1.83 7.37
N ALA A 61 -2.69 2.23 8.64
CA ALA A 61 -2.94 1.31 9.74
C ALA A 61 -4.29 0.57 9.58
N VAL A 62 -5.32 1.27 9.10
CA VAL A 62 -6.61 0.64 8.74
C VAL A 62 -6.42 -0.40 7.64
N ALA A 63 -5.70 -0.06 6.57
CA ALA A 63 -5.42 -0.98 5.46
C ALA A 63 -4.60 -2.21 5.89
N MET A 64 -3.77 -2.11 6.92
CA MET A 64 -3.01 -3.23 7.48
C MET A 64 -3.82 -4.13 8.42
N ASN A 65 -5.00 -3.68 8.87
CA ASN A 65 -5.83 -4.47 9.79
C ASN A 65 -6.50 -5.63 9.03
N ARG A 66 -6.24 -6.88 9.45
CA ARG A 66 -6.80 -8.09 8.84
C ARG A 66 -8.33 -8.20 8.91
N LYS A 67 -8.98 -7.42 9.77
CA LYS A 67 -10.45 -7.35 9.87
C LYS A 67 -11.06 -6.23 9.02
N ALA A 68 -10.26 -5.44 8.31
CA ALA A 68 -10.79 -4.47 7.37
C ALA A 68 -11.63 -5.20 6.32
N SER A 69 -12.90 -4.81 6.19
CA SER A 69 -13.79 -5.40 5.19
C SER A 69 -13.37 -5.07 3.77
N ASP A 70 -13.86 -5.86 2.82
CA ASP A 70 -13.69 -5.62 1.38
C ASP A 70 -14.11 -4.21 0.97
N VAL A 71 -15.16 -3.65 1.58
CA VAL A 71 -15.63 -2.28 1.30
C VAL A 71 -14.59 -1.24 1.74
N VAL A 72 -14.00 -1.43 2.92
CA VAL A 72 -12.94 -0.56 3.45
C VAL A 72 -11.68 -0.69 2.59
N LEU A 73 -11.24 -1.92 2.29
CA LEU A 73 -10.05 -2.17 1.47
C LEU A 73 -10.23 -1.67 0.03
N PHE A 74 -11.42 -1.83 -0.56
CA PHE A 74 -11.72 -1.28 -1.89
C PHE A 74 -11.63 0.25 -1.88
N THR A 75 -12.18 0.91 -0.86
CA THR A 75 -12.06 2.37 -0.71
C THR A 75 -10.59 2.81 -0.59
N LEU A 76 -9.80 2.11 0.24
CA LEU A 76 -8.39 2.43 0.47
C LEU A 76 -7.49 2.06 -0.72
N SER A 77 -7.95 1.19 -1.62
CA SER A 77 -7.25 0.92 -2.89
C SER A 77 -7.25 2.12 -3.84
N GLU A 78 -8.09 3.12 -3.59
CA GLU A 78 -8.15 4.38 -4.35
C GLU A 78 -7.44 5.53 -3.62
N ASP A 79 -6.78 5.26 -2.49
CA ASP A 79 -6.15 6.30 -1.68
C ASP A 79 -5.11 7.09 -2.47
N ASN A 80 -5.06 8.40 -2.27
CA ASN A 80 -4.07 9.26 -2.92
C ASN A 80 -2.62 8.88 -2.53
N ASN A 81 -2.42 8.38 -1.31
CA ASN A 81 -1.11 8.00 -0.80
C ASN A 81 -0.76 6.55 -1.18
N ARG A 82 0.35 6.37 -1.91
CA ARG A 82 0.80 5.04 -2.36
C ARG A 82 1.07 4.07 -1.21
N ASN A 83 1.51 4.53 -0.03
CA ASN A 83 1.80 3.65 1.10
C ASN A 83 0.53 3.02 1.68
N VAL A 84 -0.61 3.71 1.57
CA VAL A 84 -1.92 3.15 1.93
C VAL A 84 -2.30 2.07 0.92
N ARG A 85 -2.13 2.33 -0.38
CA ARG A 85 -2.43 1.34 -1.44
C ARG A 85 -1.51 0.11 -1.37
N ILE A 86 -0.23 0.30 -1.03
CA ILE A 86 0.70 -0.81 -0.73
C ILE A 86 0.20 -1.62 0.47
N ALA A 87 -0.25 -0.97 1.54
CA ALA A 87 -0.80 -1.67 2.71
C ALA A 87 -2.03 -2.51 2.34
N VAL A 88 -2.90 -2.02 1.45
CA VAL A 88 -4.00 -2.82 0.89
C VAL A 88 -3.46 -4.03 0.12
N ALA A 89 -2.49 -3.85 -0.78
CA ALA A 89 -1.90 -4.97 -1.53
C ALA A 89 -1.27 -6.05 -0.63
N THR A 90 -0.75 -5.66 0.53
CA THR A 90 -0.09 -6.59 1.48
C THR A 90 -1.05 -7.26 2.47
N ASN A 91 -2.30 -6.82 2.55
CA ASN A 91 -3.27 -7.35 3.50
C ASN A 91 -3.79 -8.71 3.01
N LEU A 92 -3.65 -9.75 3.84
CA LEU A 92 -4.08 -11.12 3.50
C LEU A 92 -5.62 -11.26 3.33
N GLY A 93 -6.39 -10.27 3.75
CA GLY A 93 -7.84 -10.19 3.49
C GLY A 93 -8.19 -9.55 2.15
N THR A 94 -7.22 -9.02 1.40
CA THR A 94 -7.47 -8.35 0.12
C THR A 94 -7.84 -9.38 -0.95
N ASN A 95 -9.05 -9.25 -1.47
CA ASN A 95 -9.55 -10.14 -2.50
C ASN A 95 -8.96 -9.85 -3.90
N GLU A 96 -9.16 -10.81 -4.82
CA GLU A 96 -8.63 -10.76 -6.18
C GLU A 96 -9.08 -9.51 -6.96
N LYS A 97 -10.33 -9.07 -6.80
CA LYS A 97 -10.85 -7.87 -7.49
C LYS A 97 -10.05 -6.62 -7.10
N ILE A 98 -9.71 -6.48 -5.83
CA ILE A 98 -8.91 -5.34 -5.33
C ILE A 98 -7.45 -5.48 -5.79
N LEU A 99 -6.87 -6.68 -5.73
CA LEU A 99 -5.51 -6.91 -6.23
C LEU A 99 -5.38 -6.62 -7.72
N MET A 100 -6.37 -7.01 -8.54
CA MET A 100 -6.41 -6.67 -9.97
C MET A 100 -6.48 -5.16 -10.19
N LYS A 101 -7.26 -4.43 -9.38
CA LYS A 101 -7.28 -2.97 -9.44
C LYS A 101 -5.89 -2.36 -9.12
N LEU A 102 -5.20 -2.90 -8.12
CA LEU A 102 -3.85 -2.45 -7.74
C LEU A 102 -2.77 -2.90 -8.75
N ALA A 103 -3.01 -3.96 -9.52
CA ALA A 103 -2.17 -4.31 -10.66
C ALA A 103 -2.23 -3.25 -11.78
N HIS A 104 -3.31 -2.46 -11.85
CA HIS A 104 -3.42 -1.32 -12.76
C HIS A 104 -2.94 0.01 -12.14
N ASP A 105 -2.31 -0.02 -10.96
CA ASP A 105 -1.94 1.19 -10.24
C ASP A 105 -0.94 2.05 -11.02
N ARG A 106 -1.12 3.37 -10.95
CA ARG A 106 -0.23 4.34 -11.58
C ARG A 106 1.21 4.27 -11.07
N GLU A 107 1.41 3.90 -9.81
CA GLU A 107 2.73 3.81 -9.18
C GLU A 107 3.34 2.43 -9.38
N THR A 108 4.54 2.38 -9.97
CA THR A 108 5.30 1.12 -10.14
C THR A 108 5.49 0.39 -8.82
N GLN A 109 5.72 1.11 -7.71
CA GLN A 109 5.91 0.48 -6.39
C GLN A 109 4.68 -0.32 -5.92
N VAL A 110 3.46 0.13 -6.26
CA VAL A 110 2.24 -0.60 -5.91
C VAL A 110 2.12 -1.86 -6.78
N ARG A 111 2.32 -1.74 -8.09
CA ARG A 111 2.26 -2.88 -9.03
C ARG A 111 3.33 -3.95 -8.71
N SER A 112 4.55 -3.54 -8.38
CA SER A 112 5.64 -4.41 -7.93
C SER A 112 5.27 -5.21 -6.69
N VAL A 113 4.63 -4.56 -5.71
CA VAL A 113 4.13 -5.25 -4.52
C VAL A 113 3.15 -6.36 -4.93
N VAL A 114 2.16 -6.06 -5.79
CA VAL A 114 1.21 -7.07 -6.28
C VAL A 114 1.93 -8.23 -6.99
N ALA A 115 2.92 -7.95 -7.86
CA ALA A 115 3.65 -8.99 -8.60
C ALA A 115 4.38 -10.00 -7.69
N ARG A 116 4.88 -9.56 -6.53
CA ARG A 116 5.67 -10.40 -5.61
C ARG A 116 4.86 -11.28 -4.66
N PHE A 117 3.58 -10.98 -4.45
CA PHE A 117 2.83 -11.65 -3.38
C PHE A 117 2.39 -13.08 -3.76
N GLU A 118 2.59 -14.02 -2.82
CA GLU A 118 2.41 -15.47 -3.02
C GLU A 118 0.95 -15.95 -3.12
N TYR A 119 -0.04 -15.07 -2.98
CA TYR A 119 -1.47 -15.41 -3.10
C TYR A 119 -2.14 -14.66 -4.26
N VAL A 120 -1.36 -13.99 -5.09
CA VAL A 120 -1.85 -13.37 -6.32
C VAL A 120 -2.18 -14.45 -7.33
N THR A 121 -3.30 -14.29 -8.04
CA THR A 121 -3.78 -15.29 -9.00
C THR A 121 -2.97 -15.26 -10.28
N ALA A 122 -2.94 -16.39 -10.99
CA ALA A 122 -2.30 -16.49 -12.30
C ALA A 122 -2.84 -15.45 -13.30
N ALA A 123 -4.13 -15.09 -13.21
CA ALA A 123 -4.74 -14.07 -14.06
C ALA A 123 -4.14 -12.68 -13.84
N ILE A 124 -3.89 -12.28 -12.59
CA ILE A 124 -3.23 -11.01 -12.28
C ILE A 124 -1.76 -11.05 -12.74
N LEU A 125 -1.07 -12.18 -12.55
CA LEU A 125 0.32 -12.32 -13.01
C LEU A 125 0.43 -12.29 -14.54
N ALA A 126 -0.51 -12.88 -15.27
CA ALA A 126 -0.60 -12.80 -16.73
C ALA A 126 -0.89 -11.37 -17.24
N TYR A 127 -1.60 -10.57 -16.45
CA TYR A 127 -1.73 -9.13 -16.74
C TYR A 127 -0.40 -8.41 -16.51
N LEU A 128 0.24 -8.61 -15.36
CA LEU A 128 1.51 -7.95 -15.00
C LEU A 128 2.72 -8.44 -15.82
N SER A 129 2.65 -9.59 -16.48
CA SER A 129 3.68 -10.04 -17.42
C SER A 129 3.82 -9.13 -18.64
N HIS A 130 2.86 -8.24 -18.86
CA HIS A 130 2.89 -7.22 -19.90
C HIS A 130 3.15 -5.81 -19.33
N ASP A 131 3.58 -5.70 -18.07
CA ASP A 131 3.89 -4.39 -17.47
C ASP A 131 4.99 -3.69 -18.26
N ARG A 132 4.87 -2.37 -18.42
CA ARG A 132 5.87 -1.54 -19.07
C ARG A 132 7.22 -1.55 -18.35
N ASP A 133 7.22 -1.86 -17.05
CA ASP A 133 8.43 -1.94 -16.24
C ASP A 133 9.00 -3.37 -16.26
N PRO A 134 10.21 -3.59 -16.80
CA PRO A 134 10.80 -4.92 -16.84
C PRO A 134 11.10 -5.51 -15.48
N ASP A 135 11.30 -4.69 -14.43
CA ASP A 135 11.50 -5.19 -13.07
C ASP A 135 10.23 -5.88 -12.55
N ILE A 136 9.05 -5.37 -12.92
CA ILE A 136 7.77 -6.01 -12.58
C ILE A 136 7.63 -7.34 -13.35
N ARG A 137 7.94 -7.36 -14.64
CA ARG A 137 7.89 -8.60 -15.43
C ARG A 137 8.87 -9.66 -14.89
N LEU A 138 10.02 -9.22 -14.40
CA LEU A 138 11.00 -10.06 -13.72
C LEU A 138 10.47 -10.61 -12.38
N GLU A 139 9.76 -9.79 -11.60
CA GLU A 139 9.07 -10.23 -10.37
C GLU A 139 7.98 -11.27 -10.67
N VAL A 140 7.21 -11.05 -11.74
CA VAL A 140 6.20 -11.99 -12.23
C VAL A 140 6.85 -13.33 -12.60
N ALA A 141 7.97 -13.33 -13.34
CA ALA A 141 8.70 -14.55 -13.70
C ALA A 141 9.22 -15.34 -12.47
N ARG A 142 9.47 -14.67 -11.34
CA ARG A 142 9.88 -15.30 -10.07
C ARG A 142 8.72 -15.88 -9.26
N ASN A 143 7.50 -15.39 -9.48
CA ASN A 143 6.36 -15.76 -8.66
C ASN A 143 5.91 -17.20 -8.96
N TRP A 144 5.79 -18.04 -7.93
CA TRP A 144 5.46 -19.46 -8.12
C TRP A 144 4.02 -19.71 -8.61
N ASN A 145 3.11 -18.75 -8.44
CA ASN A 145 1.71 -18.88 -8.90
C ASN A 145 1.52 -18.58 -10.39
N ILE A 146 2.54 -18.09 -11.09
CA ILE A 146 2.45 -17.85 -12.53
C ILE A 146 2.21 -19.17 -13.27
N ASP A 147 1.38 -19.17 -14.32
CA ASP A 147 1.19 -20.37 -15.13
C ASP A 147 2.33 -20.58 -16.14
N LEU A 148 2.45 -21.81 -16.67
CA LEU A 148 3.49 -22.14 -17.65
C LEU A 148 3.32 -21.39 -18.97
N LYS A 149 2.06 -21.08 -19.34
CA LYS A 149 1.77 -20.33 -20.57
C LYS A 149 2.43 -18.95 -20.52
N THR A 150 2.21 -18.21 -19.44
CA THR A 150 2.78 -16.88 -19.23
C THR A 150 4.31 -16.94 -19.10
N LEU A 151 4.86 -17.98 -18.46
CA LEU A 151 6.33 -18.17 -18.44
C LEU A 151 6.90 -18.36 -19.86
N HIS A 152 6.25 -19.13 -20.73
CA HIS A 152 6.68 -19.29 -22.11
C HIS A 152 6.59 -17.99 -22.92
N GLU A 153 5.57 -17.15 -22.66
CA GLU A 153 5.50 -15.81 -23.25
C GLU A 153 6.69 -14.95 -22.79
N LEU A 154 7.02 -14.96 -21.49
CA LEU A 154 8.17 -14.24 -20.93
C LEU A 154 9.54 -14.74 -21.40
N GLN A 155 9.63 -15.96 -21.95
CA GLN A 155 10.86 -16.40 -22.64
C GLN A 155 11.15 -15.63 -23.93
N GLN A 156 10.18 -14.85 -24.43
CA GLN A 156 10.35 -13.97 -25.59
C GLN A 156 10.45 -12.48 -25.17
N ASP A 157 10.58 -12.19 -23.88
CA ASP A 157 10.69 -10.81 -23.38
C ASP A 157 11.89 -10.08 -23.98
N GLU A 158 11.76 -8.79 -24.23
CA GLU A 158 12.84 -7.96 -24.79
C GLU A 158 14.07 -7.90 -23.84
N PHE A 159 13.87 -8.00 -22.52
CA PHE A 159 14.95 -7.97 -21.52
C PHE A 159 15.50 -9.36 -21.20
N ASN A 160 16.82 -9.49 -21.26
CA ASN A 160 17.52 -10.76 -21.08
C ASN A 160 17.27 -11.37 -19.69
N GLU A 161 17.23 -10.54 -18.66
CA GLU A 161 17.01 -10.92 -17.27
C GLU A 161 15.65 -11.60 -17.08
N VAL A 162 14.61 -11.08 -17.75
CA VAL A 162 13.25 -11.63 -17.71
C VAL A 162 13.22 -12.99 -18.41
N ARG A 163 13.78 -13.10 -19.62
CA ARG A 163 13.86 -14.38 -20.36
C ARG A 163 14.61 -15.46 -19.58
N ASN A 164 15.73 -15.09 -18.97
CA ASN A 164 16.56 -16.01 -18.19
C ASN A 164 15.80 -16.49 -16.95
N MET A 165 15.14 -15.58 -16.23
CA MET A 165 14.34 -15.94 -15.07
C MET A 165 13.17 -16.86 -15.45
N ALA A 166 12.44 -16.56 -16.52
CA ALA A 166 11.36 -17.41 -16.99
C ALA A 166 11.84 -18.83 -17.31
N THR A 167 13.00 -18.95 -17.98
CA THR A 167 13.64 -20.24 -18.28
C THR A 167 14.03 -20.99 -17.01
N MET A 168 14.62 -20.31 -16.02
CA MET A 168 14.98 -20.90 -14.74
C MET A 168 13.74 -21.37 -13.96
N SER A 169 12.67 -20.57 -13.94
CA SER A 169 11.40 -20.92 -13.29
C SER A 169 10.73 -22.12 -13.92
N ILE A 170 10.77 -22.27 -15.25
CA ILE A 170 10.30 -23.48 -15.95
C ILE A 170 11.17 -24.69 -15.56
N ALA A 171 12.49 -24.56 -15.63
CA ALA A 171 13.40 -25.66 -15.29
C ALA A 171 13.25 -26.14 -13.84
N GLY A 172 13.08 -25.21 -12.89
CA GLY A 172 12.86 -25.51 -11.47
C GLY A 172 11.53 -26.19 -11.14
N ARG A 173 10.56 -26.18 -12.06
CA ARG A 173 9.30 -26.93 -11.93
C ARG A 173 9.42 -28.37 -12.41
N ASN A 174 10.28 -28.64 -13.39
CA ASN A 174 10.49 -29.97 -13.96
C ASN A 174 11.43 -30.85 -13.11
N SER A 175 12.11 -30.27 -12.11
CA SER A 175 13.08 -30.97 -11.25
C SER A 175 12.51 -31.46 -9.91
N LYS A 176 11.20 -31.31 -9.69
CA LYS A 176 10.46 -31.83 -8.52
C LYS A 176 9.50 -32.93 -8.96
#